data_AF-A0A2D5MTE9-F1
#
_entry.id   AF-A0A2D5MTE9-F1
#
_cell.length_a   1.000
_cell.length_b   1.000
_cell.length_c   1.000
_cell.angle_alpha   90.00
_cell.angle_beta   90.00
_cell.angle_gamma   90.00
#
_symmetry.space_group_name_H-M   'P 1'
#
loop_
_entity.id
_entity.type
_entity.pdbx_description
1 polymer ?
#
loop_
_entity_poly.entity_id
_entity_poly.type
_entity_poly.pdbx_seq_one_letter_code
_entity_poly.pdbx_strand_id
1 'polypeptide(L)'
;MSEFFKSELVRGEIQEMTSLQEFCFRCAMNLNLLDYDRKLEYFDALELLIEKQKIFHARVCLSDDPEAKSVAESIKQAVVLLGGDENLRATDMFDELLGKVREFKDILKSGTES
;
A
#
# COMPACT_ATOMS: atom_id res chain seq x y z
N MET A 1 2.99 20.43 -9.94
CA MET A 1 2.28 20.49 -8.65
C MET A 1 1.03 21.32 -8.80
N SER A 2 -0.02 20.62 -9.17
CA SER A 2 -1.36 21.14 -9.29
C SER A 2 -2.03 21.49 -7.96
N GLU A 3 -3.20 22.14 -8.03
CA GLU A 3 -3.96 22.53 -6.84
C GLU A 3 -4.38 21.33 -5.97
N PHE A 4 -4.66 20.17 -6.59
CA PHE A 4 -4.93 18.93 -5.87
C PHE A 4 -3.76 18.55 -4.94
N PHE A 5 -2.54 18.53 -5.45
CA PHE A 5 -1.32 18.20 -4.68
C PHE A 5 -0.84 19.34 -3.76
N LYS A 6 -1.41 20.55 -3.88
CA LYS A 6 -1.14 21.64 -2.96
C LYS A 6 -2.00 21.61 -1.70
N SER A 7 -3.12 20.87 -1.72
CA SER A 7 -3.98 20.70 -0.56
C SER A 7 -3.20 20.13 0.62
N GLU A 8 -3.31 20.77 1.79
CA GLU A 8 -2.66 20.31 3.02
C GLU A 8 -3.08 18.87 3.38
N LEU A 9 -4.34 18.54 3.14
CA LEU A 9 -4.87 17.18 3.33
C LEU A 9 -4.12 16.17 2.46
N VAL A 10 -4.01 16.45 1.15
CA VAL A 10 -3.37 15.56 0.18
C VAL A 10 -1.87 15.40 0.48
N ARG A 11 -1.21 16.49 0.88
CA ARG A 11 0.19 16.45 1.31
C ARG A 11 0.40 15.63 2.57
N GLY A 12 -0.48 15.77 3.55
CA GLY A 12 -0.45 14.98 4.78
C GLY A 12 -0.57 13.49 4.49
N GLU A 13 -1.49 13.11 3.60
CA GLU A 13 -1.66 11.71 3.19
C GLU A 13 -0.46 11.15 2.44
N ILE A 14 0.13 11.92 1.53
CA ILE A 14 1.36 11.52 0.82
C ILE A 14 2.50 11.32 1.83
N GLN A 15 2.67 12.22 2.78
CA GLN A 15 3.69 12.13 3.82
C GLN A 15 3.51 10.86 4.67
N GLU A 16 2.28 10.58 5.12
CA GLU A 16 1.96 9.40 5.90
C GLU A 16 2.22 8.10 5.12
N MET A 17 1.77 8.04 3.86
CA MET A 17 2.06 6.90 2.97
C MET A 17 3.57 6.71 2.75
N THR A 18 4.33 7.80 2.63
CA THR A 18 5.79 7.75 2.45
C THR A 18 6.45 7.16 3.70
N SER A 19 6.05 7.62 4.90
CA SER A 19 6.57 7.07 6.16
C SER A 19 6.23 5.59 6.35
N LEU A 20 5.02 5.17 5.96
CA LEU A 20 4.62 3.75 5.96
C LEU A 20 5.45 2.94 4.95
N GLN A 21 5.65 3.45 3.73
CA GLN A 21 6.49 2.79 2.71
C GLN A 21 7.92 2.58 3.20
N GLU A 22 8.55 3.61 3.78
CA GLU A 22 9.89 3.49 4.34
C GLU A 22 9.96 2.45 5.46
N PHE A 23 8.97 2.42 6.34
CA PHE A 23 8.87 1.42 7.40
C PHE A 23 8.75 0.00 6.82
N CYS A 24 7.79 -0.21 5.91
CA CYS A 24 7.57 -1.50 5.27
C CYS A 24 8.82 -1.96 4.49
N PHE A 25 9.48 -1.08 3.75
CA PHE A 25 10.69 -1.42 3.01
C PHE A 25 11.84 -1.86 3.93
N ARG A 26 12.09 -1.12 5.02
CA ARG A 26 13.12 -1.50 6.02
C ARG A 26 12.81 -2.85 6.66
N CYS A 27 11.54 -3.12 6.97
CA CYS A 27 11.11 -4.38 7.55
C CYS A 27 11.24 -5.53 6.53
N ALA A 28 10.80 -5.32 5.29
CA ALA A 28 10.86 -6.31 4.22
C ALA A 28 12.31 -6.76 3.93
N MET A 29 13.27 -5.82 3.91
CA MET A 29 14.70 -6.14 3.73
C MET A 29 15.26 -7.08 4.81
N ASN A 30 14.70 -7.02 6.02
CA ASN A 30 15.17 -7.78 7.17
C ASN A 30 14.14 -8.78 7.69
N LEU A 31 13.12 -9.13 6.88
CA LEU A 31 11.92 -9.84 7.35
C LEU A 31 12.23 -11.14 8.08
N ASN A 32 13.23 -11.89 7.61
CA ASN A 32 13.65 -13.16 8.21
C ASN A 32 14.32 -12.98 9.60
N LEU A 33 14.85 -11.80 9.88
CA LEU A 33 15.54 -11.45 11.12
C LEU A 33 14.61 -10.77 12.15
N LEU A 34 13.40 -10.39 11.73
CA LEU A 34 12.42 -9.78 12.62
C LEU A 34 11.85 -10.83 13.59
N ASP A 35 11.65 -10.42 14.83
CA ASP A 35 10.88 -11.19 15.81
C ASP A 35 9.38 -11.20 15.46
N TYR A 36 8.61 -11.97 16.23
CA TYR A 36 7.19 -12.16 15.99
C TYR A 36 6.41 -10.84 16.04
N ASP A 37 6.57 -10.06 17.10
CA ASP A 37 5.84 -8.79 17.28
C ASP A 37 6.17 -7.81 16.17
N ARG A 38 7.44 -7.74 15.76
CA ARG A 38 7.87 -6.85 14.68
C ARG A 38 7.38 -7.30 13.31
N LYS A 39 7.22 -8.61 13.08
CA LYS A 39 6.56 -9.14 11.88
C LYS A 39 5.08 -8.78 11.86
N LEU A 40 4.39 -8.85 13.01
CA LEU A 40 3.00 -8.39 13.11
C LEU A 40 2.87 -6.90 12.80
N GLU A 41 3.70 -6.05 13.42
CA GLU A 41 3.74 -4.62 13.13
C GLU A 41 4.00 -4.32 11.65
N TYR A 42 4.88 -5.10 11.01
CA TYR A 42 5.11 -5.03 9.57
C TYR A 42 3.84 -5.30 8.77
N PHE A 43 3.12 -6.40 9.07
CA PHE A 43 1.88 -6.73 8.36
C PHE A 43 0.77 -5.71 8.63
N ASP A 44 0.64 -5.20 9.86
CA ASP A 44 -0.30 -4.12 10.21
C ASP A 44 0.00 -2.84 9.42
N ALA A 45 1.26 -2.43 9.35
CA ALA A 45 1.67 -1.25 8.61
C ALA A 45 1.48 -1.43 7.10
N LEU A 46 1.76 -2.63 6.57
CA LEU A 46 1.57 -2.94 5.16
C LEU A 46 0.09 -2.93 4.77
N GLU A 47 -0.78 -3.47 5.61
CA GLU A 47 -2.23 -3.41 5.44
C GLU A 47 -2.72 -1.96 5.39
N LEU A 48 -2.32 -1.14 6.37
CA LEU A 48 -2.66 0.28 6.42
C LEU A 48 -2.15 1.07 5.21
N LEU A 49 -0.92 0.77 4.76
CA LEU A 49 -0.34 1.39 3.58
C LEU A 49 -1.19 1.11 2.33
N ILE A 50 -1.55 -0.15 2.10
CA ILE A 50 -2.32 -0.55 0.92
C ILE A 50 -3.73 0.09 0.96
N GLU A 51 -4.38 0.14 2.12
CA GLU A 51 -5.67 0.82 2.27
C GLU A 51 -5.59 2.31 1.94
N LYS A 52 -4.55 3.00 2.43
CA LYS A 52 -4.32 4.42 2.11
C LYS A 52 -4.04 4.64 0.63
N GLN A 53 -3.22 3.78 0.00
CA GLN A 53 -2.95 3.85 -1.43
C GLN A 53 -4.22 3.63 -2.25
N LYS A 54 -5.11 2.71 -1.84
CA LYS A 54 -6.42 2.48 -2.48
C LYS A 54 -7.30 3.72 -2.41
N ILE A 55 -7.44 4.33 -1.23
CA ILE A 55 -8.23 5.55 -1.03
C ILE A 55 -7.64 6.71 -1.84
N PHE A 56 -6.33 6.88 -1.79
CA PHE A 56 -5.63 7.93 -2.52
C PHE A 56 -5.80 7.77 -4.03
N HIS A 57 -5.61 6.56 -4.57
CA HIS A 57 -5.85 6.25 -5.98
C HIS A 57 -7.29 6.59 -6.38
N ALA A 58 -8.30 6.22 -5.57
CA ALA A 58 -9.69 6.59 -5.85
C ALA A 58 -9.90 8.12 -5.92
N ARG A 59 -9.29 8.89 -5.01
CA ARG A 59 -9.37 10.36 -5.04
C ARG A 59 -8.69 10.95 -6.27
N VAL A 60 -7.53 10.43 -6.62
CA VAL A 60 -6.76 10.82 -7.79
C VAL A 60 -7.56 10.55 -9.08
N CYS A 61 -8.24 9.40 -9.19
CA CYS A 61 -9.11 9.07 -10.33
C CYS A 61 -10.35 9.97 -10.44
N LEU A 62 -10.84 10.50 -9.32
CA LEU A 62 -11.96 11.45 -9.28
C LEU A 62 -11.53 12.90 -9.56
N SER A 63 -10.22 13.16 -9.64
CA SER A 63 -9.68 14.47 -9.98
C SER A 63 -9.63 14.66 -11.50
N ASP A 64 -10.01 15.84 -11.98
CA ASP A 64 -9.88 16.22 -13.40
C ASP A 64 -8.42 16.55 -13.79
N ASP A 65 -7.52 16.46 -12.83
CA ASP A 65 -6.14 16.88 -12.95
C ASP A 65 -5.29 15.89 -13.76
N PRO A 66 -4.63 16.34 -14.84
CA PRO A 66 -3.77 15.47 -15.65
C PRO A 66 -2.54 14.96 -14.89
N GLU A 67 -2.01 15.72 -13.91
CA GLU A 67 -0.90 15.27 -13.05
C GLU A 67 -1.38 14.13 -12.14
N ALA A 68 -2.60 14.21 -11.62
CA ALA A 68 -3.21 13.16 -10.81
C ALA A 68 -3.38 11.86 -11.63
N LYS A 69 -3.92 11.95 -12.85
CA LYS A 69 -4.10 10.77 -13.72
C LYS A 69 -2.79 10.01 -13.99
N SER A 70 -1.67 10.74 -14.15
CA SER A 70 -0.33 10.14 -14.32
C SER A 70 0.13 9.37 -13.07
N VAL A 71 -0.18 9.89 -11.88
CA VAL A 71 0.15 9.23 -10.60
C VAL A 71 -0.68 7.95 -10.41
N ALA A 72 -1.97 7.97 -10.76
CA ALA A 72 -2.81 6.77 -10.72
C ALA A 72 -2.24 5.65 -11.61
N GLU A 73 -1.82 5.99 -12.83
CA GLU A 73 -1.22 5.01 -13.75
C GLU A 73 0.11 4.45 -13.21
N SER A 74 0.94 5.30 -12.62
CA SER A 74 2.21 4.89 -12.00
C SER A 74 1.97 3.91 -10.84
N ILE A 75 0.94 4.15 -10.03
CA ILE A 75 0.54 3.24 -8.95
C ILE A 75 0.08 1.90 -9.53
N LYS A 76 -0.76 1.90 -10.58
CA LYS A 76 -1.20 0.68 -11.25
C LYS A 76 0.00 -0.14 -11.75
N GLN A 77 0.97 0.49 -12.42
CA GLN A 77 2.17 -0.17 -12.92
C GLN A 77 3.01 -0.79 -11.80
N ALA A 78 3.14 -0.10 -10.66
CA ALA A 78 3.85 -0.65 -9.51
C ALA A 78 3.18 -1.91 -8.95
N VAL A 79 1.84 -1.93 -8.90
CA VAL A 79 1.08 -3.11 -8.46
C VAL A 79 1.25 -4.28 -9.43
N VAL A 80 1.25 -4.03 -10.75
CA VAL A 80 1.53 -5.07 -11.77
C VAL A 80 2.94 -5.64 -11.59
N LEU A 81 3.95 -4.79 -11.36
CA LEU A 81 5.33 -5.22 -11.14
C LEU A 81 5.47 -6.14 -9.92
N LEU A 82 4.62 -5.95 -8.91
CA LEU A 82 4.56 -6.76 -7.69
C LEU A 82 3.72 -8.05 -7.86
N GLY A 83 3.33 -8.39 -9.09
CA GLY A 83 2.59 -9.60 -9.42
C GLY A 83 1.06 -9.43 -9.40
N GLY A 84 0.56 -8.20 -9.46
CA GLY A 84 -0.84 -7.93 -9.70
C GLY A 84 -1.23 -8.15 -11.17
N ASP A 85 -2.45 -8.60 -11.41
CA ASP A 85 -2.95 -8.84 -12.77
C ASP A 85 -3.28 -7.50 -13.46
N GLU A 86 -2.62 -7.23 -14.59
CA GLU A 86 -2.81 -6.01 -15.38
C GLU A 86 -4.21 -5.85 -15.97
N ASN A 87 -4.96 -6.97 -16.08
CA ASN A 87 -6.33 -7.02 -16.57
C ASN A 87 -7.35 -6.63 -15.49
N LEU A 88 -6.94 -6.60 -14.22
CA LEU A 88 -7.80 -6.17 -13.13
C LEU A 88 -7.84 -4.64 -13.04
N ARG A 89 -8.95 -4.14 -12.49
CA ARG A 89 -9.02 -2.72 -12.11
C ARG A 89 -8.07 -2.53 -10.94
N ALA A 90 -7.39 -1.38 -10.87
CA ALA A 90 -6.49 -1.07 -9.76
C ALA A 90 -7.13 -1.28 -8.38
N THR A 91 -8.43 -0.98 -8.25
CA THR A 91 -9.21 -1.25 -7.03
C THR A 91 -9.24 -2.72 -6.63
N ASP A 92 -9.39 -3.62 -7.61
CA ASP A 92 -9.50 -5.05 -7.39
C ASP A 92 -8.12 -5.63 -7.05
N MET A 93 -7.06 -5.09 -7.67
CA MET A 93 -5.68 -5.44 -7.34
C MET A 93 -5.31 -5.08 -5.90
N PHE A 94 -5.75 -3.92 -5.40
CA PHE A 94 -5.56 -3.55 -3.99
C PHE A 94 -6.28 -4.51 -3.05
N ASP A 95 -7.50 -4.95 -3.39
CA ASP A 95 -8.27 -5.89 -2.58
C ASP A 95 -7.61 -7.28 -2.54
N GLU A 96 -7.06 -7.76 -3.66
CA GLU A 96 -6.28 -8.99 -3.70
C GLU A 96 -5.02 -8.90 -2.85
N LEU A 97 -4.28 -7.79 -2.93
CA LEU A 97 -3.09 -7.57 -2.11
C LEU A 97 -3.42 -7.55 -0.62
N LEU A 98 -4.50 -6.86 -0.22
CA LEU A 98 -4.98 -6.84 1.16
C LEU A 98 -5.34 -8.26 1.63
N GLY A 99 -6.02 -9.04 0.79
CA GLY A 99 -6.35 -10.44 1.07
C GLY A 99 -5.10 -11.27 1.36
N LYS A 100 -4.09 -11.19 0.50
CA LYS A 100 -2.81 -11.91 0.67
C LYS A 100 -2.07 -11.49 1.93
N VAL A 101 -2.01 -10.19 2.22
CA VAL A 101 -1.36 -9.66 3.44
C VAL A 101 -2.04 -10.17 4.70
N ARG A 102 -3.37 -10.17 4.72
CA ARG A 102 -4.17 -10.70 5.85
C ARG A 102 -3.96 -12.21 6.01
N GLU A 103 -3.95 -12.97 4.92
CA GLU A 103 -3.66 -14.41 4.95
C GLU A 103 -2.28 -14.70 5.53
N PHE A 104 -1.23 -14.00 5.08
CA PHE A 104 0.12 -14.20 5.63
C PHE A 104 0.22 -13.83 7.12
N LYS A 105 -0.47 -12.77 7.54
CA LYS A 105 -0.56 -12.35 8.93
C LYS A 105 -1.28 -13.41 9.79
N ASP A 106 -2.33 -14.03 9.27
CA ASP A 106 -3.06 -15.09 9.97
C ASP A 106 -2.24 -16.38 10.05
N ILE A 107 -1.51 -16.73 8.99
CA ILE A 107 -0.54 -17.84 9.00
C ILE A 107 0.52 -17.59 10.09
N LEU A 108 1.11 -16.39 10.15
CA LEU A 108 2.07 -16.03 11.19
C LEU A 108 1.49 -16.22 12.60
N LYS A 109 0.25 -15.78 12.83
CA LYS A 109 -0.42 -15.97 14.13
C LYS A 109 -0.62 -17.44 14.47
N SER A 110 -1.16 -18.23 13.54
CA SER A 110 -1.45 -19.66 13.72
C SER A 110 -0.19 -20.52 13.92
N GLY A 111 0.92 -20.17 13.28
CA GLY A 111 2.21 -20.88 13.41
C GLY A 111 2.89 -20.72 14.77
N THR A 112 2.32 -19.92 15.67
CA THR A 112 2.83 -19.70 17.04
C THR A 112 2.07 -20.52 18.09
N GLU A 113 1.01 -21.24 17.69
CA GLU A 113 0.21 -22.11 18.58
C GLU A 113 0.73 -23.57 18.65
N SER A 114 1.99 -23.83 18.30
CA SER A 114 2.61 -25.18 18.31
C SER A 114 3.78 -25.29 19.28
#